data_AF-A0A357LHW3-F1
#
_entry.id   AF-A0A357LHW3-F1
#
_cell.length_a   1.000
_cell.length_b   1.000
_cell.length_c   1.000
_cell.angle_alpha   90.00
_cell.angle_beta   90.00
_cell.angle_gamma   90.00
#
_symmetry.space_group_name_H-M   'P 1'
#
loop_
_entity.id
_entity.type
_entity.pdbx_description
1 polymer ?
#
loop_
_entity_poly.entity_id
_entity_poly.type
_entity_poly.pdbx_seq_one_letter_code
_entity_poly.pdbx_strand_id
1 'polypeptide(L)'
;MKALSTAIAASALILSVAPLLVTPAFAGEREDQVNLCASAIDAQGLANTGDYRAKFVKAKGGAAQTVTIKLIPTREGDSLTAECLIKKGEVAEATIQS
;
A
#
# COMPACT_ATOMS: atom_id res chain seq x y z
N MET A 1 7.99 66.47 -25.73
CA MET A 1 8.83 65.53 -26.53
C MET A 1 9.78 64.88 -25.52
N LYS A 2 9.72 63.57 -25.27
CA LYS A 2 10.57 62.52 -25.89
C LYS A 2 12.08 62.84 -25.72
N ALA A 3 12.96 61.98 -25.19
CA ALA A 3 12.89 60.52 -25.10
C ALA A 3 13.96 59.89 -24.15
N LEU A 4 13.77 58.60 -23.81
CA LEU A 4 14.76 57.54 -23.42
C LEU A 4 15.82 57.87 -22.33
N SER A 5 15.94 57.08 -21.25
CA SER A 5 16.79 55.87 -21.12
C SER A 5 16.84 55.47 -19.62
N THR A 6 17.18 54.27 -19.12
CA THR A 6 17.49 52.91 -19.66
C THR A 6 17.16 51.86 -18.56
N ALA A 7 17.18 50.56 -18.87
CA ALA A 7 16.94 49.43 -17.96
C ALA A 7 17.92 49.29 -16.77
N ILE A 8 17.49 48.56 -15.73
CA ILE A 8 18.18 47.38 -15.15
C ILE A 8 17.10 46.50 -14.47
N ALA A 9 17.21 45.17 -14.63
CA ALA A 9 16.30 44.20 -14.02
C ALA A 9 16.64 43.91 -12.56
N ALA A 10 15.63 43.65 -11.73
CA ALA A 10 15.82 43.10 -10.38
C ALA A 10 14.71 42.09 -10.02
N SER A 11 15.09 40.81 -10.09
CA SER A 11 14.57 39.71 -9.26
C SER A 11 13.05 39.48 -9.21
N ALA A 12 12.59 38.60 -10.10
CA ALA A 12 11.31 37.93 -9.93
C ALA A 12 11.31 37.04 -8.66
N LEU A 13 10.64 37.50 -7.60
CA LEU A 13 10.26 36.65 -6.47
C LEU A 13 9.07 35.77 -6.88
N ILE A 14 9.37 34.73 -7.65
CA ILE A 14 8.43 33.61 -7.83
C ILE A 14 8.41 32.84 -6.51
N LEU A 15 7.47 33.18 -5.62
CA LEU A 15 7.10 32.27 -4.53
C LEU A 15 6.43 31.05 -5.16
N SER A 16 7.26 30.05 -5.46
CA SER A 16 6.83 28.71 -5.84
C SER A 16 6.09 28.09 -4.67
N VAL A 17 4.78 28.34 -4.59
CA VAL A 17 3.86 27.60 -3.72
C VAL A 17 3.79 26.19 -4.30
N ALA A 18 4.73 25.34 -3.88
CA ALA A 18 4.72 23.94 -4.26
C ALA A 18 3.37 23.35 -3.82
N PRO A 19 2.53 22.83 -4.74
CA PRO A 19 1.33 22.14 -4.31
C PRO A 19 1.79 20.94 -3.50
N LEU A 20 1.40 20.91 -2.23
CA LEU A 20 1.56 19.73 -1.39
C LEU A 20 0.77 18.61 -2.06
N LEU A 21 1.49 17.76 -2.79
CA LEU A 21 0.94 16.55 -3.40
C LEU A 21 0.51 15.64 -2.26
N VAL A 22 -0.76 15.78 -1.87
CA VAL A 22 -1.48 14.79 -1.06
C VAL A 22 -1.64 13.56 -1.95
N THR A 23 -0.58 12.76 -2.02
CA THR A 23 -0.64 11.41 -2.57
C THR A 23 -1.58 10.60 -1.66
N PRO A 24 -2.54 9.85 -2.23
CA PRO A 24 -3.45 9.06 -1.43
C PRO A 24 -2.70 7.89 -0.79
N ALA A 25 -2.26 8.06 0.46
CA ALA A 25 -1.52 7.06 1.24
C ALA A 25 -2.25 5.71 1.36
N PHE A 26 -3.57 5.71 1.17
CA PHE A 26 -4.45 4.53 1.24
C PHE A 26 -4.26 3.49 0.11
N ALA A 27 -3.51 3.80 -0.95
CA ALA A 27 -3.22 2.83 -2.00
C ALA A 27 -2.14 1.83 -1.54
N GLY A 28 -0.97 2.34 -1.15
CA GLY A 28 0.16 1.52 -0.69
C GLY A 28 -0.18 0.66 0.51
N GLU A 29 -0.82 1.24 1.54
CA GLU A 29 -1.14 0.56 2.80
C GLU A 29 -1.89 -0.77 2.60
N ARG A 30 -2.76 -0.87 1.58
CA ARG A 30 -3.47 -2.10 1.25
C ARG A 30 -2.56 -3.15 0.61
N GLU A 31 -1.67 -2.74 -0.27
CA GLU A 31 -0.71 -3.64 -0.93
C GLU A 31 0.35 -4.13 0.07
N ASP A 32 0.82 -3.25 0.96
CA ASP A 32 1.67 -3.58 2.10
C ASP A 32 0.99 -4.61 3.02
N GLN A 33 -0.27 -4.38 3.42
CA GLN A 33 -1.06 -5.34 4.22
C GLN A 33 -1.20 -6.71 3.54
N VAL A 34 -1.42 -6.75 2.21
CA VAL A 34 -1.50 -8.00 1.45
C VAL A 34 -0.15 -8.72 1.43
N ASN A 35 0.94 -7.98 1.15
CA ASN A 35 2.29 -8.54 1.09
C ASN A 35 2.75 -9.07 2.46
N LEU A 36 2.51 -8.33 3.54
CA LEU A 36 2.76 -8.77 4.92
C LEU A 36 1.99 -10.05 5.25
N CYS A 37 0.69 -10.09 4.96
CA CYS A 37 -0.14 -11.26 5.24
C CYS A 37 0.28 -12.48 4.41
N ALA A 38 0.51 -12.31 3.10
CA ALA A 38 0.96 -13.37 2.22
C ALA A 38 2.35 -13.92 2.63
N SER A 39 3.29 -13.04 3.02
CA SER A 39 4.62 -13.43 3.49
C SER A 39 4.56 -14.20 4.81
N ALA A 40 3.65 -13.83 5.72
CA ALA A 40 3.47 -14.54 6.98
C ALA A 40 2.83 -15.93 6.80
N ILE A 41 1.94 -16.09 5.80
CA ILE A 41 1.37 -17.38 5.41
C ILE A 41 2.44 -18.30 4.78
N ASP A 42 3.33 -17.74 3.95
CA ASP A 42 4.47 -18.43 3.34
C ASP A 42 5.49 -18.89 4.38
N ALA A 43 5.91 -17.98 5.27
CA ALA A 43 6.86 -18.26 6.35
C ALA A 43 6.36 -19.30 7.37
N GLN A 44 5.04 -19.48 7.49
CA GLN A 44 4.42 -20.54 8.30
C GLN A 44 4.21 -21.85 7.53
N GLY A 45 4.55 -21.91 6.25
CA GLY A 45 4.34 -23.08 5.39
C GLY A 45 2.88 -23.39 5.09
N LEU A 46 1.97 -22.43 5.29
CA LEU A 46 0.52 -22.63 5.15
C LEU A 46 0.06 -22.57 3.68
N ALA A 47 0.69 -21.71 2.86
CA ALA A 47 0.54 -21.69 1.41
C ALA A 47 1.75 -20.99 0.78
N ASN A 48 2.25 -21.50 -0.35
CA ASN A 48 3.40 -20.94 -1.05
C ASN A 48 2.98 -19.73 -1.91
N THR A 49 3.64 -18.58 -1.72
CA THR A 49 3.36 -17.33 -2.45
C THR A 49 3.68 -17.40 -3.95
N GLY A 50 4.51 -18.33 -4.39
CA GLY A 50 4.76 -18.61 -5.80
C GLY A 50 3.61 -19.36 -6.47
N ASP A 51 2.86 -20.18 -5.72
CA ASP A 51 1.73 -20.95 -6.26
C ASP A 51 0.41 -20.14 -6.24
N TYR A 52 0.28 -19.14 -5.36
CA TYR A 52 -0.96 -18.37 -5.16
C TYR A 52 -0.79 -16.86 -5.33
N ARG A 53 -1.64 -16.25 -6.16
CA ARG A 53 -1.82 -14.79 -6.22
C ARG A 53 -2.71 -14.31 -5.08
N ALA A 54 -2.13 -13.57 -4.14
CA ALA A 54 -2.88 -12.91 -3.08
C ALA A 54 -3.73 -11.74 -3.59
N LYS A 55 -4.96 -11.60 -3.08
CA LYS A 55 -5.87 -10.49 -3.36
C LYS A 55 -6.52 -10.00 -2.07
N PHE A 56 -6.45 -8.70 -1.80
CA PHE A 56 -7.18 -8.08 -0.68
C PHE A 56 -8.69 -8.35 -0.77
N VAL A 57 -9.31 -8.78 0.34
CA VAL A 57 -10.77 -8.91 0.46
C VAL A 57 -11.33 -7.81 1.34
N LYS A 58 -10.81 -7.68 2.57
CA LYS A 58 -11.25 -6.70 3.57
C LYS A 58 -10.16 -6.51 4.64
N ALA A 59 -10.21 -5.36 5.31
CA ALA A 59 -9.55 -5.15 6.60
C ALA A 59 -10.59 -4.66 7.62
N LYS A 60 -10.49 -5.10 8.87
CA LYS A 60 -11.35 -4.71 9.99
C LYS A 60 -10.48 -4.41 11.22
N GLY A 61 -10.94 -3.54 12.11
CA GLY A 61 -10.21 -3.14 13.31
C GLY A 61 -9.35 -1.89 13.13
N GLY A 62 -8.85 -1.37 14.25
CA GLY A 62 -8.01 -0.15 14.33
C GLY A 62 -6.58 -0.50 14.75
N ALA A 63 -6.27 -0.35 16.05
CA ALA A 63 -4.92 -0.60 16.59
C ALA A 63 -4.41 -2.05 16.41
N ALA A 64 -5.33 -3.01 16.29
CA ALA A 64 -5.07 -4.34 15.77
C ALA A 64 -5.99 -4.53 14.56
N GLN A 65 -5.40 -4.72 13.39
CA GLN A 65 -6.09 -4.75 12.11
C GLN A 65 -6.10 -6.17 11.57
N THR A 66 -7.27 -6.77 11.48
CA THR A 66 -7.45 -8.07 10.86
C THR A 66 -7.63 -7.90 9.36
N VAL A 67 -6.67 -8.37 8.58
CA VAL A 67 -6.64 -8.33 7.12
C VAL A 67 -7.04 -9.70 6.59
N THR A 68 -8.10 -9.76 5.78
CA THR A 68 -8.50 -10.95 5.05
C THR A 68 -8.04 -10.83 3.60
N ILE A 69 -7.28 -11.80 3.11
CA ILE A 69 -6.87 -11.94 1.71
C ILE A 69 -7.45 -13.23 1.12
N LYS A 70 -7.66 -13.26 -0.19
CA LYS A 70 -7.98 -14.47 -0.95
C LYS A 70 -6.74 -14.89 -1.73
N LEU A 71 -6.32 -16.13 -1.55
CA LEU A 71 -5.23 -16.78 -2.26
C LEU A 71 -5.83 -17.48 -3.48
N ILE A 72 -5.55 -16.97 -4.66
CA ILE A 72 -6.07 -17.51 -5.93
C ILE A 72 -4.93 -18.31 -6.56
N PRO A 73 -5.04 -19.63 -6.77
CA PRO A 73 -3.96 -20.40 -7.35
C PRO A 73 -3.63 -19.93 -8.76
N THR A 74 -2.35 -20.00 -9.12
CA THR A 74 -1.81 -19.63 -10.43
C THR A 74 -2.01 -20.72 -11.50
N ARG A 75 -2.44 -21.91 -11.07
CA ARG A 75 -2.83 -23.08 -11.87
C ARG A 75 -4.24 -23.54 -11.46
N GLU A 76 -4.76 -24.60 -12.07
CA GLU A 76 -6.00 -25.23 -11.59
C GLU A 76 -5.88 -25.67 -10.13
N GLY A 77 -6.90 -25.33 -9.33
CA GLY A 77 -6.98 -25.62 -7.91
C GLY A 77 -7.98 -24.70 -7.19
N ASP A 78 -8.23 -24.97 -5.92
CA ASP A 78 -9.16 -24.19 -5.10
C ASP A 78 -8.54 -22.90 -4.56
N SER A 79 -9.38 -21.86 -4.45
CA SER A 79 -8.97 -20.59 -3.83
C SER A 79 -9.14 -20.65 -2.32
N LEU A 80 -8.06 -20.42 -1.57
CA LEU A 80 -8.07 -20.36 -0.12
C LEU A 80 -8.37 -18.92 0.36
N THR A 81 -8.90 -18.78 1.58
CA THR A 81 -8.98 -17.48 2.25
C THR A 81 -7.97 -17.46 3.39
N ALA A 82 -7.17 -16.41 3.52
CA ALA A 82 -6.28 -16.23 4.66
C ALA A 82 -6.72 -15.02 5.49
N GLU A 83 -6.65 -15.12 6.81
CA GLU A 83 -6.90 -14.02 7.75
C GLU A 83 -5.66 -13.82 8.62
N CYS A 84 -5.08 -12.61 8.55
CA CYS A 84 -3.90 -12.19 9.30
C CYS A 84 -4.27 -11.07 10.28
N LEU A 85 -3.76 -11.12 11.50
CA LEU A 85 -3.89 -10.06 12.49
C LEU A 85 -2.60 -9.23 12.51
N ILE A 86 -2.69 -7.99 12.03
CA ILE A 86 -1.58 -7.04 12.00
C ILE A 86 -1.66 -6.13 13.23
N LYS A 87 -0.57 -6.01 13.99
CA LYS A 87 -0.43 -5.12 15.15
C LYS A 87 0.83 -4.28 14.95
N LYS A 88 0.70 -2.95 15.00
CA LYS A 88 1.83 -1.99 14.79
C LYS A 88 2.63 -2.17 13.48
N GLY A 89 2.02 -2.75 12.45
CA GLY A 89 2.68 -3.03 11.15
C GLY A 89 3.29 -4.43 11.03
N GLU A 90 3.27 -5.24 12.08
CA GLU A 90 3.77 -6.62 12.06
C GLU A 90 2.61 -7.64 12.12
N VAL A 91 2.77 -8.79 11.47
CA VAL A 91 1.79 -9.88 11.55
C VAL A 91 1.96 -10.62 12.88
N ALA A 92 0.98 -10.48 13.77
CA ALA A 92 0.96 -11.16 15.06
C ALA A 92 0.43 -12.59 14.96
N GLU A 93 -0.54 -12.84 14.07
CA GLU A 93 -1.20 -14.13 13.85
C GLU A 93 -1.57 -14.26 12.36
N ALA A 94 -1.48 -15.44 11.76
CA ALA A 94 -2.04 -15.70 10.44
C ALA A 94 -2.68 -17.10 10.37
N THR A 95 -3.77 -17.23 9.61
CA THR A 95 -4.56 -18.45 9.53
C THR A 95 -5.12 -18.63 8.12
N ILE A 96 -5.33 -19.88 7.70
CA ILE A 96 -6.13 -20.22 6.52
C ILE A 96 -7.56 -20.57 6.99
N GLN A 97 -8.54 -19.96 6.35
CA GLN A 97 -9.95 -20.34 6.41
C GLN A 97 -10.30 -21.07 5.11
N SER A 98 -10.64 -22.35 5.27
CA SER A 98 -11.16 -23.25 4.22
C SER A 98 -12.67 -23.06 4.04
#